data_AF-A0A382P9A6-F1
#
_entry.id   AF-A0A382P9A6-F1
#
_cell.length_a   1.000
_cell.length_b   1.000
_cell.length_c   1.000
_cell.angle_alpha   90.00
_cell.angle_beta   90.00
_cell.angle_gamma   90.00
#
_symmetry.space_group_name_H-M   'P 1'
#
loop_
_entity.id
_entity.type
_entity.pdbx_description
1 polymer ?
#
loop_
_entity_poly.entity_id
_entity_poly.type
_entity_poly.pdbx_seq_one_letter_code
_entity_poly.pdbx_strand_id
1 'polypeptide(L)'
;MSDKIEKNRLAEVDSLIEKYPDVPQEAIFKEDLLRLGVSFSEDALRVCSGFKPKSYFIFSFDLRPIKELEQGENLRAPEELSLVDGPRGFRRTIVSVRINPGSPYRVDIIEGKLSLLAEG
;
A
#
# COMPACT_ATOMS: atom_id res chain seq x y z
N MET A 1 -15.92 26.47 5.93
CA MET A 1 -14.49 26.79 5.78
C MET A 1 -13.69 25.63 6.35
N SER A 2 -13.75 24.48 5.67
CA SER A 2 -12.95 23.30 6.02
C SER A 2 -11.82 23.23 5.02
N ASP A 3 -10.86 24.14 5.22
CA ASP A 3 -9.67 24.19 4.40
C ASP A 3 -8.84 22.94 4.70
N LYS A 4 -8.74 22.13 3.65
CA LYS A 4 -7.83 21.03 3.43
C LYS A 4 -6.51 21.27 4.16
N ILE A 5 -6.35 20.64 5.31
CA ILE A 5 -5.03 20.12 5.69
C ILE A 5 -4.74 19.12 4.58
N GLU A 6 -3.87 19.48 3.63
CA GLU A 6 -3.11 18.48 2.87
C GLU A 6 -2.41 17.64 3.92
N LYS A 7 -3.08 16.57 4.34
CA LYS A 7 -2.61 15.67 5.38
C LYS A 7 -1.45 14.90 4.77
N ASN A 8 -0.23 15.34 5.06
CA ASN A 8 0.95 14.50 4.91
C ASN A 8 0.64 13.17 5.63
N ARG A 9 0.45 12.11 4.85
CA ARG A 9 -0.04 10.82 5.35
C ARG A 9 0.88 10.25 6.40
N LEU A 10 2.19 10.43 6.18
CA LEU A 10 3.22 9.97 7.10
C LEU A 10 3.16 10.71 8.43
N ALA A 11 2.88 12.02 8.44
CA ALA A 11 2.72 12.78 9.68
C ALA A 11 1.54 12.27 10.53
N GLU A 12 0.43 11.85 9.91
CA GLU A 12 -0.68 11.23 10.63
C GLU A 12 -0.26 9.87 11.22
N VAL A 13 0.45 9.05 10.45
CA VAL A 13 0.99 7.77 10.95
C VAL A 13 1.99 7.98 12.09
N ASP A 14 2.88 8.97 11.98
CA ASP A 14 3.81 9.36 13.06
C ASP A 14 3.07 9.70 14.34
N SER A 15 2.05 10.55 14.23
CA SER A 15 1.25 10.94 15.40
C SER A 15 0.55 9.75 16.07
N LEU A 16 0.17 8.73 15.28
CA LEU A 16 -0.46 7.51 15.81
C LEU A 16 0.57 6.60 16.48
N ILE A 17 1.79 6.48 15.92
CA ILE A 17 2.88 5.73 16.55
C ILE A 17 3.25 6.34 17.90
N GLU A 18 3.37 7.67 17.96
CA GLU A 18 3.64 8.38 19.22
C GLU A 18 2.51 8.22 20.24
N LYS A 19 1.26 8.24 19.77
CA LYS A 19 0.07 8.12 20.62
C LYS A 19 -0.12 6.70 21.18
N TYR A 20 0.30 5.67 20.45
CA TYR A 20 0.12 4.26 20.82
C TYR A 20 1.47 3.51 20.88
N PRO A 21 2.35 3.86 21.84
CA PRO A 21 3.72 3.36 21.89
C PRO A 21 3.83 1.86 22.23
N ASP A 22 2.75 1.27 22.78
CA ASP A 22 2.62 -0.15 23.07
C ASP A 22 2.25 -0.98 21.84
N VAL A 23 1.79 -0.34 20.76
CA VAL A 23 1.47 -0.99 19.49
C VAL A 23 2.69 -0.95 18.58
N PRO A 24 3.09 -2.08 17.97
CA PRO A 24 4.15 -2.07 16.96
C PRO A 24 3.85 -1.08 15.84
N GLN A 25 4.83 -0.23 15.50
CA GLN A 25 4.69 0.73 14.40
C GLN A 25 4.27 0.07 13.07
N GLU A 26 4.74 -1.17 12.84
CA GLU A 26 4.37 -1.91 11.64
C GLU A 26 2.89 -2.30 11.62
N ALA A 27 2.28 -2.53 12.78
CA ALA A 27 0.85 -2.83 12.89
C ALA A 27 0.01 -1.58 12.58
N ILE A 28 0.44 -0.40 13.07
CA ILE A 28 -0.22 0.88 12.76
C ILE A 28 -0.14 1.17 11.26
N PHE A 29 1.05 1.07 10.67
CA PHE A 29 1.24 1.31 9.24
C PHE A 29 0.49 0.29 8.38
N LYS A 30 0.51 -1.00 8.76
CA LYS A 30 -0.23 -2.05 8.08
C LYS A 30 -1.73 -1.76 8.08
N GLU A 31 -2.29 -1.33 9.20
CA GLU A 31 -3.72 -1.01 9.28
C GLU A 31 -4.07 0.18 8.39
N ASP A 32 -3.24 1.22 8.36
CA ASP A 32 -3.46 2.36 7.48
C ASP A 32 -3.40 1.99 5.99
N LEU A 33 -2.42 1.15 5.61
CA LEU A 33 -2.29 0.62 4.25
C LEU A 33 -3.47 -0.29 3.88
N LEU A 34 -3.97 -1.12 4.79
CA LEU A 34 -5.16 -1.94 4.56
C LEU A 34 -6.43 -1.10 4.42
N ARG A 35 -6.51 0.04 5.12
CA ARG A 35 -7.67 0.94 5.09
C ARG A 35 -7.70 1.78 3.81
N LEU A 36 -6.54 2.24 3.33
CA LEU A 36 -6.42 3.12 2.18
C LEU A 36 -6.10 2.39 0.87
N GLY A 37 -5.64 1.14 0.96
CA GLY A 37 -5.19 0.35 -0.16
C GLY A 37 -3.88 0.87 -0.74
N VAL A 38 -3.54 0.40 -1.93
CA VAL A 38 -2.28 0.74 -2.61
C VAL A 38 -2.52 0.83 -4.12
N SER A 39 -1.85 1.79 -4.75
CA SER A 39 -1.74 1.93 -6.20
C SER A 39 -0.40 1.37 -6.68
N PHE A 40 -0.28 1.10 -7.98
CA PHE A 40 0.95 0.61 -8.58
C PHE A 40 1.33 1.46 -9.78
N SER A 41 2.63 1.67 -10.00
CA SER A 41 3.10 2.13 -11.30
C SER A 41 3.03 1.02 -12.34
N GLU A 42 2.96 1.39 -13.62
CA GLU A 42 2.98 0.40 -14.71
C GLU A 42 4.26 -0.45 -14.69
N ASP A 43 5.41 0.16 -14.41
CA ASP A 43 6.68 -0.55 -14.34
C ASP A 43 6.71 -1.51 -13.14
N ALA A 44 6.17 -1.11 -11.99
CA ALA A 44 6.00 -2.00 -10.84
C ALA A 44 5.08 -3.18 -11.18
N LEU A 45 3.95 -2.96 -11.87
CA LEU A 45 3.05 -4.04 -12.29
C LEU A 45 3.72 -5.03 -13.24
N ARG A 46 4.64 -4.59 -14.11
CA ARG A 46 5.42 -5.51 -14.97
C ARG A 46 6.30 -6.43 -14.13
N VAL A 47 6.98 -5.90 -13.12
CA VAL A 47 7.79 -6.72 -12.19
C VAL A 47 6.89 -7.62 -11.35
N CYS A 48 5.77 -7.10 -10.85
CA CYS A 48 4.81 -7.83 -10.01
C CYS A 48 4.19 -9.04 -10.72
N SER A 49 4.07 -9.02 -12.05
CA SER A 49 3.54 -10.17 -12.81
C SER A 49 4.37 -11.46 -12.67
N GLY A 50 5.61 -11.36 -12.18
CA GLY A 50 6.44 -12.53 -11.84
C GLY A 50 6.11 -13.18 -10.48
N PHE A 51 5.21 -12.58 -9.68
CA PHE A 51 4.79 -13.08 -8.36
C PHE A 51 3.41 -13.72 -8.44
N LYS A 52 3.01 -14.42 -7.36
CA LYS A 52 1.67 -15.01 -7.27
C LYS A 52 0.62 -13.89 -7.34
N PRO A 53 -0.25 -13.86 -8.37
CA PRO A 53 -1.29 -12.85 -8.50
C PRO A 53 -2.38 -13.06 -7.44
N LYS A 54 -3.22 -12.04 -7.28
CA LYS A 54 -4.39 -12.10 -6.40
C LYS A 54 -5.35 -13.23 -6.80
N SER A 55 -5.81 -14.00 -5.81
CA SER A 55 -6.81 -15.05 -5.96
C SER A 55 -8.19 -14.50 -5.63
N TYR A 56 -8.93 -14.08 -6.66
CA TYR A 56 -10.30 -13.62 -6.50
C TYR A 56 -11.24 -14.80 -6.26
N PHE A 57 -11.89 -14.81 -5.09
CA PHE A 57 -12.93 -15.78 -4.75
C PHE A 57 -14.31 -15.13 -4.91
N ILE A 58 -15.29 -15.51 -4.08
CA ILE A 58 -16.63 -14.90 -4.07
C ILE A 58 -16.58 -13.40 -3.72
N PHE A 59 -15.55 -12.96 -2.98
CA PHE A 59 -15.36 -11.57 -2.57
C PHE A 59 -13.93 -11.09 -2.86
N SER A 60 -13.79 -9.78 -3.07
CA SER A 60 -12.50 -9.07 -3.07
C SER A 60 -12.47 -8.03 -1.95
N PHE A 61 -11.27 -7.72 -1.47
CA PHE A 61 -10.99 -6.63 -0.55
C PHE A 61 -10.44 -5.37 -1.25
N ASP A 62 -10.38 -5.38 -2.58
CA ASP A 62 -10.00 -4.20 -3.35
C ASP A 62 -11.02 -3.07 -3.13
N LEU A 63 -10.52 -1.85 -3.01
CA LEU A 63 -11.34 -0.69 -2.70
C LEU A 63 -12.06 -0.13 -3.93
N ARG A 64 -11.78 -0.70 -5.11
CA ARG A 64 -12.41 -0.35 -6.38
C ARG A 64 -12.90 -1.59 -7.13
N PRO A 65 -14.02 -1.51 -7.84
CA PRO A 65 -14.47 -2.56 -8.76
C PRO A 65 -13.42 -2.84 -9.84
N ILE A 66 -13.35 -4.10 -10.33
CA ILE A 66 -12.38 -4.52 -11.37
C ILE A 66 -12.47 -3.65 -12.64
N LYS A 67 -13.67 -3.17 -13.02
CA LYS A 67 -13.86 -2.28 -14.17
C LYS A 67 -13.16 -0.91 -14.04
N GLU A 68 -12.78 -0.52 -12.82
CA GLU A 68 -12.06 0.73 -12.50
C GLU A 68 -10.53 0.48 -12.37
N LEU A 69 -10.06 -0.75 -12.61
CA LEU A 69 -8.65 -1.16 -12.59
C LEU A 69 -8.13 -1.22 -14.03
N GLU A 70 -7.76 -0.08 -14.58
CA GLU A 70 -7.50 0.11 -16.02
C GLU A 70 -6.19 -0.52 -16.50
N GLN A 71 -5.27 -0.84 -15.59
CA GLN A 71 -3.94 -1.40 -15.91
C GLN A 71 -3.91 -2.93 -15.81
N GLY A 72 -5.05 -3.57 -15.56
CA GLY A 72 -5.15 -5.01 -15.31
C GLY A 72 -4.53 -5.40 -13.96
N GLU A 73 -4.58 -4.51 -12.97
CA GLU A 73 -4.00 -4.69 -11.64
C GLU A 73 -4.51 -5.97 -10.98
N ASN A 74 -5.77 -6.33 -11.21
CA ASN A 74 -6.35 -7.58 -10.71
C ASN A 74 -5.62 -8.84 -11.20
N LEU A 75 -4.98 -8.80 -12.36
CA LEU A 75 -4.24 -9.95 -12.90
C LEU A 75 -2.74 -9.88 -12.62
N ARG A 76 -2.22 -8.70 -12.24
CA ARG A 76 -0.78 -8.39 -12.23
C ARG A 76 -0.26 -8.06 -10.84
N ALA A 77 -1.09 -7.49 -9.97
CA ALA A 77 -0.71 -7.20 -8.61
C ALA A 77 -0.55 -8.50 -7.81
N PRO A 78 0.43 -8.58 -6.90
CA PRO A 78 0.64 -9.76 -6.10
C PRO A 78 -0.47 -9.91 -5.04
N GLU A 79 -0.63 -11.11 -4.49
CA GLU A 79 -1.54 -11.33 -3.35
C GLU A 79 -1.15 -10.48 -2.12
N GLU A 80 0.15 -10.40 -1.84
CA GLU A 80 0.70 -9.78 -0.64
C GLU A 80 1.97 -8.99 -0.95
N LEU A 81 2.23 -7.96 -0.12
CA LEU A 81 3.49 -7.23 -0.07
C LEU A 81 4.24 -7.62 1.20
N SER A 82 5.56 -7.75 1.08
CA SER A 82 6.47 -7.92 2.22
C SER A 82 7.20 -6.60 2.47
N LEU A 83 6.72 -5.82 3.45
CA LEU A 83 7.39 -4.58 3.86
C LEU A 83 8.57 -4.92 4.77
N VAL A 84 9.74 -4.40 4.43
CA VAL A 84 10.99 -4.55 5.18
C VAL A 84 11.75 -3.23 5.14
N ASP A 85 12.58 -2.98 6.14
CA ASP A 85 13.50 -1.84 6.19
C ASP A 85 12.79 -0.47 6.04
N GLY A 86 13.27 0.38 5.15
CA GLY A 86 12.78 1.74 4.96
C GLY A 86 13.20 2.71 6.07
N PRO A 87 12.74 3.97 6.01
CA PRO A 87 13.13 5.02 6.97
C PRO A 87 12.81 4.71 8.44
N ARG A 88 11.88 3.78 8.67
CA ARG A 88 11.40 3.36 10.00
C ARG A 88 12.02 2.06 10.49
N GLY A 89 12.89 1.43 9.70
CA GLY A 89 13.52 0.15 10.05
C GLY A 89 12.50 -0.97 10.32
N PHE A 90 11.50 -1.12 9.45
CA PHE A 90 10.42 -2.09 9.64
C PHE A 90 10.95 -3.52 9.73
N ARG A 91 10.49 -4.25 10.74
CA ARG A 91 10.55 -5.71 10.72
C ARG A 91 9.67 -6.22 9.60
N ARG A 92 10.04 -7.38 9.05
CA ARG A 92 9.31 -8.01 7.96
C ARG A 92 7.81 -8.15 8.28
N THR A 93 7.00 -7.40 7.54
CA THR A 93 5.56 -7.30 7.75
C THR A 93 4.82 -7.61 6.46
N ILE A 94 3.98 -8.64 6.51
CA ILE A 94 3.18 -9.06 5.36
C ILE A 94 1.84 -8.33 5.37
N VAL A 95 1.51 -7.71 4.25
CA VAL A 95 0.26 -6.97 4.04
C VAL A 95 -0.44 -7.50 2.80
N SER A 96 -1.69 -7.91 2.94
CA SER A 96 -2.51 -8.28 1.78
C SER A 96 -2.77 -7.05 0.91
N VAL A 97 -2.57 -7.20 -0.41
CA VAL A 97 -2.82 -6.11 -1.36
C VAL A 97 -4.33 -5.85 -1.43
N ARG A 98 -4.70 -4.58 -1.27
CA ARG A 98 -6.01 -4.03 -1.56
C ARG A 98 -5.84 -2.92 -2.57
N ILE A 99 -6.27 -3.13 -3.79
CA ILE A 99 -5.98 -2.21 -4.90
C ILE A 99 -6.86 -0.97 -4.76
N ASN A 100 -6.23 0.21 -4.85
CA ASN A 100 -6.90 1.50 -4.91
C ASN A 100 -6.03 2.47 -5.74
N PRO A 101 -6.39 2.76 -7.00
CA PRO A 101 -5.66 3.71 -7.85
C PRO A 101 -5.55 5.11 -7.25
N GLY A 102 -6.50 5.52 -6.39
CA GLY A 102 -6.46 6.79 -5.67
C GLY A 102 -5.85 6.71 -4.27
N SER A 103 -5.07 5.67 -3.97
CA SER A 103 -4.39 5.55 -2.67
C SER A 103 -3.24 6.56 -2.57
N PRO A 104 -3.02 7.16 -1.38
CA PRO A 104 -1.80 7.91 -1.11
C PRO A 104 -0.56 7.01 -1.03
N TYR A 105 -0.72 5.69 -1.07
CA TYR A 105 0.36 4.73 -1.16
C TYR A 105 0.51 4.20 -2.57
N ARG A 106 1.75 4.21 -3.08
CA ARG A 106 2.07 3.74 -4.42
C ARG A 106 3.28 2.83 -4.41
N VAL A 107 3.15 1.62 -4.95
CA VAL A 107 4.31 0.78 -5.26
C VAL A 107 4.92 1.25 -6.58
N ASP A 108 6.20 1.58 -6.55
CA ASP A 108 6.97 1.96 -7.72
C ASP A 108 8.36 1.31 -7.70
N ILE A 109 9.14 1.50 -8.77
CA ILE A 109 10.53 1.09 -8.85
C ILE A 109 11.43 2.28 -8.54
N ILE A 110 12.16 2.20 -7.43
CA ILE A 110 13.18 3.17 -7.05
C ILE A 110 14.52 2.45 -7.03
N GLU A 111 15.48 2.96 -7.80
CA GLU A 111 16.84 2.38 -7.91
C GLU A 111 16.82 0.87 -8.22
N GLY A 112 15.89 0.45 -9.09
CA GLY A 112 15.74 -0.95 -9.50
C GLY A 112 15.07 -1.87 -8.47
N LYS A 113 14.53 -1.33 -7.37
CA LYS A 113 13.83 -2.10 -6.34
C LYS A 113 12.37 -1.66 -6.19
N LEU A 114 11.49 -2.64 -6.00
CA LEU A 114 10.10 -2.38 -5.61
C LEU A 114 10.09 -1.65 -4.26
N SER A 115 9.50 -0.46 -4.24
CA SER A 115 9.45 0.43 -3.09
C SER A 115 8.04 0.93 -2.89
N LEU A 116 7.60 0.98 -1.63
CA LEU A 116 6.33 1.60 -1.26
C LEU A 116 6.57 3.09 -0.96
N LEU A 117 5.96 3.94 -1.77
CA LEU A 117 5.95 5.38 -1.59
C LEU A 117 4.65 5.79 -0.88
N ALA A 118 4.73 6.84 -0.08
CA ALA A 118 3.56 7.46 0.55
C ALA A 118 3.56 8.95 0.21
N GLU A 119 2.40 9.50 -0.14
CA GLU A 119 2.23 10.94 -0.35
C GLU A 119 2.41 11.70 0.98
N GLY A 120 3.36 12.63 0.98
CA GLY A 120 3.70 13.48 2.11
C GLY A 120 4.73 14.53 1.74
#